data_AF-A0A3C1UXK9-F1
#
_entry.id   AF-A0A3C1UXK9-F1
#
_cell.length_a   1.000
_cell.length_b   1.000
_cell.length_c   1.000
_cell.angle_alpha   90.00
_cell.angle_beta   90.00
_cell.angle_gamma   90.00
#
_symmetry.space_group_name_H-M   'P 1'
#
loop_
_entity.id
_entity.type
_entity.pdbx_description
1 polymer ?
#
loop_
_entity_poly.entity_id
_entity_poly.type
_entity_poly.pdbx_seq_one_letter_code
_entity_poly.pdbx_strand_id
1 'polypeptide(L)' 'KGSKYQLDIYQAARIILNDLGVQSISGGDECTYTQKDKYFSYRRDGAQSGRMAHLIWIE' A
#
# COMPACT_ATOMS: atom_id res chain seq x y z
N LYS A 1 7.60 13.31 24.71
CA LYS A 1 7.70 12.27 23.64
C LYS A 1 6.34 12.22 22.96
N GLY A 2 6.20 12.93 21.84
CA GLY A 2 4.90 13.23 21.21
C GLY A 2 4.27 12.05 20.48
N SER A 3 3.00 12.22 20.13
CA SER A 3 2.13 11.22 19.52
C SER A 3 2.63 10.76 18.14
N LYS A 4 3.10 9.51 18.07
CA LYS A 4 3.37 8.80 16.82
C LYS A 4 2.32 7.70 16.68
N TYR A 5 1.84 7.50 15.46
CA TYR A 5 0.81 6.51 15.15
C TYR A 5 1.32 5.56 14.08
N GLN A 6 0.92 4.29 14.18
CA GLN A 6 1.06 3.33 13.09
C GLN A 6 -0.23 3.36 12.28
N LEU A 7 -0.10 3.51 10.96
CA LEU A 7 -1.23 3.53 10.05
C LEU A 7 -1.21 2.27 9.19
N ASP A 8 -2.25 1.47 9.31
CA ASP A 8 -2.56 0.43 8.35
C ASP A 8 -3.29 1.06 7.16
N ILE A 9 -2.54 1.29 6.08
CA ILE A 9 -3.05 1.91 4.86
C ILE A 9 -4.01 0.99 4.09
N TYR A 10 -3.91 -0.34 4.26
CA TYR A 10 -4.80 -1.30 3.61
C TYR A 10 -6.17 -1.36 4.28
N GLN A 11 -6.19 -1.29 5.62
CA GLN A 11 -7.44 -1.19 6.39
C GLN A 11 -8.13 0.15 6.16
N ALA A 12 -7.38 1.26 6.12
CA ALA A 12 -7.94 2.57 5.79
C ALA A 12 -8.64 2.57 4.42
N ALA A 13 -8.01 1.99 3.39
CA ALA A 13 -8.60 1.85 2.07
C ALA A 13 -9.87 0.97 2.09
N ARG A 14 -9.87 -0.16 2.82
CA ARG A 14 -11.05 -1.03 2.95
C ARG A 14 -12.23 -0.32 3.58
N ILE A 15 -12.01 0.46 4.64
CA ILE A 15 -13.08 1.23 5.29
C ILE A 15 -13.73 2.17 4.27
N ILE A 16 -12.92 2.91 3.50
CA ILE A 16 -13.42 3.83 2.47
C ILE A 16 -14.18 3.08 1.38
N LEU A 17 -13.63 1.96 0.87
CA LEU A 17 -14.26 1.19 -0.20
C LEU A 17 -15.57 0.51 0.25
N ASN A 18 -15.63 0.00 1.47
CA ASN A 18 -16.84 -0.58 2.04
C ASN A 18 -17.94 0.47 2.23
N ASP A 19 -17.58 1.68 2.69
CA ASP A 19 -18.53 2.81 2.82
C ASP A 19 -19.13 3.22 1.46
N LEU A 20 -18.35 3.08 0.39
CA LEU A 20 -18.79 3.27 -0.99
C LEU A 20 -19.60 2.07 -1.57
N GLY A 21 -19.84 1.03 -0.78
CA GLY A 21 -20.62 -0.14 -1.20
C GLY A 21 -19.85 -1.16 -2.06
N VAL A 22 -18.52 -1.10 -2.11
CA VAL A 22 -17.70 -2.08 -2.83
C VAL A 22 -17.76 -3.43 -2.08
N GLN A 23 -18.23 -4.48 -2.76
CA GLN A 23 -18.48 -5.78 -2.13
C GLN A 23 -17.30 -6.75 -2.18
N SER A 24 -16.40 -6.59 -3.15
CA SER A 24 -15.26 -7.48 -3.36
C SER A 24 -13.96 -6.69 -3.32
N ILE A 25 -13.16 -6.93 -2.28
CA ILE A 25 -11.87 -6.27 -2.05
C ILE A 25 -10.85 -7.36 -1.72
N SER A 26 -9.76 -7.41 -2.48
CA SER A 26 -8.72 -8.44 -2.35
C SER A 26 -7.30 -7.85 -2.39
N GLY A 27 -6.31 -8.62 -1.95
CA GLY A 27 -4.91 -8.21 -1.87
C GLY A 27 -4.63 -7.30 -0.68
N GLY A 28 -3.46 -6.65 -0.65
CA GLY A 28 -3.07 -5.79 0.47
C GLY A 28 -2.45 -6.52 1.65
N ASP A 29 -1.82 -7.66 1.39
CA ASP A 29 -1.08 -8.46 2.39
C ASP A 29 0.45 -8.31 2.22
N GLU A 30 0.88 -7.50 1.25
CA GLU A 30 2.27 -7.27 0.91
C GLU A 30 2.78 -5.98 1.57
N CYS A 31 4.08 -5.88 1.86
CA CYS A 31 4.63 -4.67 2.48
C CYS A 31 5.92 -4.26 1.77
N THR A 32 5.87 -3.12 1.06
CA THR A 32 7.00 -2.64 0.26
C THR A 32 8.22 -2.36 1.13
N TYR A 33 8.04 -1.97 2.39
CA TYR A 33 9.13 -1.70 3.32
C TYR A 33 9.88 -2.97 3.75
N THR A 34 9.17 -4.04 4.10
CA THR A 34 9.79 -5.27 4.62
C THR A 34 10.27 -6.20 3.51
N GLN A 35 9.59 -6.24 2.37
CA GLN A 35 9.89 -7.16 1.26
C GLN A 35 10.83 -6.53 0.22
N LYS A 36 12.07 -6.30 0.64
CA LYS A 36 13.12 -5.61 -0.14
C LYS A 36 13.47 -6.26 -1.49
N ASP A 37 13.36 -7.59 -1.59
CA ASP A 37 13.77 -8.33 -2.78
C ASP A 37 12.71 -8.30 -3.90
N LYS A 38 11.51 -7.77 -3.60
CA LYS A 38 10.39 -7.67 -4.55
C LYS A 38 10.00 -6.24 -4.91
N TYR A 39 10.22 -5.28 -4.00
CA TYR A 39 9.66 -3.92 -4.13
C TYR A 39 10.68 -2.83 -3.82
N PHE A 40 10.64 -1.74 -4.60
CA PHE A 40 11.23 -0.47 -4.15
C PHE A 40 10.39 0.13 -3.02
N SER A 41 11.04 0.80 -2.04
CA SER A 41 10.33 1.46 -0.94
C SER A 41 11.01 2.77 -0.57
N TYR A 42 10.31 3.89 -0.80
CA TYR A 42 10.82 5.21 -0.43
C TYR A 42 11.08 5.34 1.08
N ARG A 43 10.25 4.72 1.92
CA ARG A 43 10.43 4.78 3.38
C ARG A 43 11.72 4.08 3.83
N ARG A 44 12.20 3.10 3.06
CA ARG A 44 13.43 2.34 3.33
C ARG A 44 14.64 2.95 2.62
N ASP A 45 14.52 3.20 1.31
CA ASP A 45 15.64 3.50 0.41
C ASP A 45 15.78 5.01 0.08
N GLY A 46 14.81 5.83 0.50
CA GLY A 46 14.83 7.28 0.33
C GLY A 46 14.84 7.73 -1.13
N ALA A 47 15.60 8.79 -1.41
CA ALA A 47 15.69 9.40 -2.74
C ALA A 47 16.23 8.46 -3.83
N GLN A 48 16.91 7.36 -3.45
CA GLN A 48 17.45 6.37 -4.37
C GLN A 48 16.43 5.26 -4.73
N SER A 49 15.25 5.24 -4.11
CA SER A 49 14.19 4.27 -4.42
C SER A 49 13.71 4.45 -5.86
N GLY A 50 13.62 3.35 -6.62
CA GLY A 50 12.86 3.30 -7.86
C GLY A 50 11.34 3.46 -7.66
N ARG A 51 10.56 3.24 -8.72
CA ARG A 51 9.09 3.26 -8.72
C ARG A 51 8.55 2.03 -9.46
N MET A 52 7.40 1.55 -9.00
CA MET A 52 6.62 0.46 -9.58
C MET A 52 5.40 1.09 -10.24
N ALA A 53 4.77 0.35 -11.14
CA ALA A 53 3.48 0.69 -11.71
C ALA A 53 2.49 -0.45 -11.47
N HIS A 54 1.23 -0.08 -11.24
CA HIS A 54 0.08 -0.99 -11.31
C HIS A 54 -0.66 -0.68 -12.61
N LEU A 55 -0.85 -1.69 -13.46
CA LEU A 55 -1.49 -1.54 -14.77
C LEU A 55 -2.77 -2.39 -14.80
N ILE A 56 -3.81 -1.88 -15.44
CA ILE A 56 -5.09 -2.57 -15.67
C ILE A 56 -5.61 -2.19 -17.06
N TRP A 57 -6.15 -3.16 -17.80
CA TRP A 57 -6.74 -2.94 -19.12
C TRP A 57 -7.94 -3.87 -19.34
N ILE A 58 -8.79 -3.52 -20.30
CA ILE A 58 -9.85 -4.37 -20.86
C ILE A 58 -9.39 -4.72 -22.28
N GLU A 59 -9.57 -5.97 -22.68
CA GLU A 59 -9.34 -6.41 -24.07
C GLU A 59 -10.55 -6.18 -24.97
#